data_AF-A0A1Y1N8I4-F1
#
_entry.id   AF-A0A1Y1N8I4-F1
#
_cell.length_a   1.000
_cell.length_b   1.000
_cell.length_c   1.000
_cell.angle_alpha   90.00
_cell.angle_beta   90.00
_cell.angle_gamma   90.00
#
_symmetry.space_group_name_H-M   'P 1'
#
loop_
_entity.id
_entity.type
_entity.pdbx_description
1 polymer ?
#
loop_
_entity_poly.entity_id
_entity_poly.type
_entity_poly.pdbx_seq_one_letter_code
_entity_poly.pdbx_strand_id
1 'polypeptide(L)'
;PESDVPFDKESDYKVLLNDWPYGLESNITHIVVWTRTFIATDDDKGDMTPESRALVEAFVKRYFIDSLGEGGEDKVLWFKNWVALQSVRTLEHIHVLVRDVDDDMLERWSGERPRRNF
;
A
#
# COMPACT_ATOMS: atom_id res chain seq x y z
N PRO A 1 12.82 12.85 4.39
CA PRO A 1 11.72 12.95 3.40
C PRO A 1 11.63 14.41 2.92
N GLU A 2 11.04 14.67 1.76
CA GLU A 2 10.72 16.02 1.26
C GLU A 2 9.46 16.59 1.94
N SER A 3 8.51 15.72 2.30
CA SER A 3 7.28 16.07 3.02
C SER A 3 7.15 15.34 4.36
N ASP A 4 6.66 16.04 5.37
CA ASP A 4 6.29 15.46 6.66
C ASP A 4 4.90 14.80 6.64
N VAL A 5 4.20 14.85 5.48
CA VAL A 5 2.92 14.18 5.27
C VAL A 5 3.14 12.85 4.53
N PRO A 6 2.73 11.70 5.10
CA PRO A 6 2.83 10.41 4.43
C PRO A 6 2.17 10.41 3.05
N PHE A 7 2.88 9.85 2.06
CA PHE A 7 2.40 9.66 0.69
C PHE A 7 2.04 10.95 -0.08
N ASP A 8 2.54 12.10 0.36
CA ASP A 8 2.33 13.40 -0.30
C ASP A 8 3.25 13.60 -1.52
N LYS A 9 4.53 13.24 -1.38
CA LYS A 9 5.55 13.37 -2.44
C LYS A 9 5.94 12.02 -2.99
N GLU A 10 5.87 11.86 -4.32
CA GLU A 10 6.33 10.65 -5.00
C GLU A 10 7.79 10.31 -4.72
N SER A 11 8.62 11.33 -4.41
CA SER A 11 10.02 11.14 -4.01
C SER A 11 10.17 10.44 -2.65
N ASP A 12 9.12 10.40 -1.83
CA ASP A 12 9.14 9.89 -0.45
C ASP A 12 8.53 8.50 -0.28
N TYR A 13 7.88 7.95 -1.31
CA TYR A 13 7.29 6.62 -1.24
C TYR A 13 7.65 5.76 -2.47
N LYS A 14 7.49 4.45 -2.32
CA LYS A 14 7.69 3.49 -3.42
C LYS A 14 6.64 2.39 -3.33
N VAL A 15 5.95 2.18 -4.44
CA VAL A 15 4.99 1.09 -4.64
C VAL A 15 5.73 -0.08 -5.26
N LEU A 16 5.61 -1.27 -4.67
CA LEU A 16 6.28 -2.50 -5.13
C LEU A 16 5.30 -3.67 -5.11
N LEU A 17 5.46 -4.59 -6.05
CA LEU A 17 4.86 -5.92 -5.92
C LEU A 17 5.53 -6.63 -4.74
N ASN A 18 4.75 -7.30 -3.90
CA ASN A 18 5.31 -8.01 -2.75
C ASN A 18 6.00 -9.29 -3.20
N ASP A 19 7.29 -9.44 -2.89
CA ASP A 19 8.08 -10.65 -3.18
C ASP A 19 7.66 -11.86 -2.32
N TRP A 20 6.99 -11.61 -1.19
CA TRP A 20 6.49 -12.64 -0.26
C TRP A 20 4.99 -12.47 -0.04
N PRO A 21 4.15 -12.68 -1.07
CA PRO A 21 2.73 -12.52 -0.93
C PRO A 21 2.19 -13.55 0.07
N TYR A 22 1.10 -13.19 0.75
CA TYR A 22 0.34 -14.22 1.47
C TYR A 22 -0.14 -15.31 0.50
N GLY A 23 -0.53 -16.46 1.04
CA GLY A 23 -1.17 -17.54 0.28
C GLY A 23 -2.57 -17.14 -0.16
N LEU A 24 -2.65 -16.18 -1.08
CA LEU A 24 -3.85 -15.60 -1.63
C LEU A 24 -4.28 -16.36 -2.89
N GLU A 25 -5.54 -16.18 -3.27
CA GLU A 25 -6.04 -16.65 -4.56
C GLU A 25 -5.23 -16.01 -5.71
N SER A 26 -5.08 -16.72 -6.82
CA SER A 26 -4.23 -16.30 -7.95
C SER A 26 -4.67 -15.01 -8.63
N ASN A 27 -5.90 -14.56 -8.36
CA ASN A 27 -6.44 -13.30 -8.84
C ASN A 27 -6.24 -12.12 -7.87
N ILE A 28 -5.60 -12.34 -6.71
CA ILE A 28 -5.25 -11.29 -5.76
C ILE A 28 -3.75 -11.03 -5.83
N THR A 29 -3.37 -9.79 -6.09
CA THR A 29 -1.98 -9.32 -6.06
C THR A 29 -1.73 -8.56 -4.76
N HIS A 30 -0.62 -8.90 -4.10
CA HIS A 30 -0.17 -8.21 -2.89
C HIS A 30 0.87 -7.16 -3.26
N ILE A 31 0.58 -5.91 -2.91
CA ILE A 31 1.43 -4.75 -3.11
C ILE A 31 1.88 -4.23 -1.75
N VAL A 32 3.13 -3.76 -1.66
CA VAL A 32 3.65 -3.03 -0.50
C VAL A 32 3.96 -1.61 -0.93
N VAL A 33 3.49 -0.63 -0.16
CA VAL A 33 3.83 0.78 -0.36
C VAL A 33 4.68 1.24 0.81
N TRP A 34 5.96 1.48 0.51
CA TRP A 34 6.94 1.99 1.47
C TRP A 34 6.90 3.51 1.51
N THR A 35 7.07 4.10 2.69
CA THR A 35 7.22 5.55 2.86
C THR A 35 8.39 5.87 3.80
N ARG A 36 9.14 6.91 3.46
CA ARG A 36 10.19 7.48 4.34
C ARG A 36 9.60 8.41 5.40
N THR A 37 8.35 8.82 5.24
CA THR A 37 7.64 9.69 6.16
C THR A 37 6.89 8.85 7.18
N PHE A 38 7.00 9.23 8.46
CA PHE A 38 6.43 8.49 9.57
C PHE A 38 4.89 8.53 9.56
N ILE A 39 4.26 7.39 9.82
CA ILE A 39 2.81 7.27 9.97
C ILE A 39 2.51 7.27 11.46
N ALA A 40 1.95 8.36 11.98
CA ALA A 40 1.68 8.50 13.41
C ALA A 40 0.69 7.44 13.90
N THR A 41 1.01 6.85 15.06
CA THR A 41 0.19 5.87 15.76
C THR A 41 -0.25 6.39 17.12
N ASP A 42 -1.33 5.83 17.66
CA ASP A 42 -1.72 6.03 19.05
C ASP A 42 -0.74 5.38 20.04
N ASP A 43 -0.72 5.89 21.27
CA ASP A 43 0.16 5.43 22.34
C ASP A 43 -0.36 4.17 23.05
N ASP A 44 -1.60 3.76 22.80
CA ASP A 44 -2.26 2.64 23.50
C ASP A 44 -2.02 1.31 22.79
N LYS A 45 -2.34 1.25 21.48
CA LYS A 45 -2.33 0.01 20.68
C LYS A 45 -1.26 0.03 19.60
N GLY A 46 -0.68 1.19 19.31
CA GLY A 46 0.19 1.37 18.15
C GLY A 46 -0.58 1.25 16.83
N ASP A 47 -1.90 1.50 16.86
CA ASP A 47 -2.72 1.65 15.65
C ASP A 47 -2.56 3.08 15.11
N MET A 48 -2.87 3.31 13.84
CA MET A 48 -2.77 4.65 13.26
C MET A 48 -3.71 5.63 13.95
N THR A 49 -3.26 6.88 14.15
CA THR A 49 -4.18 7.94 14.57
C THR A 49 -5.27 8.15 13.49
N PRO A 50 -6.44 8.72 13.85
CA PRO A 50 -7.49 9.03 12.88
C PRO A 50 -6.99 9.86 11.69
N GLU A 51 -6.09 10.81 11.94
CA GLU A 51 -5.50 11.66 10.91
C GLU A 51 -4.60 10.87 9.96
N SER A 52 -3.71 10.03 10.50
CA SER A 52 -2.87 9.13 9.70
C SER A 52 -3.71 8.17 8.86
N ARG A 53 -4.79 7.63 9.44
CA ARG A 53 -5.72 6.73 8.73
C ARG A 53 -6.38 7.45 7.55
N ALA A 54 -6.87 8.67 7.75
CA ALA A 54 -7.47 9.47 6.68
C ALA A 54 -6.47 9.80 5.56
N LEU A 55 -5.21 10.08 5.89
CA LEU A 55 -4.15 10.32 4.89
C LEU A 55 -3.86 9.07 4.07
N VAL A 56 -3.77 7.91 4.71
CA VAL A 56 -3.56 6.63 4.02
C VAL A 56 -4.76 6.28 3.15
N GLU A 57 -5.98 6.43 3.65
CA GLU A 57 -7.22 6.20 2.89
C GLU A 57 -7.29 7.10 1.65
N ALA A 58 -6.97 8.39 1.81
CA ALA A 58 -6.96 9.34 0.70
C ALA A 58 -5.90 8.98 -0.35
N PHE A 59 -4.71 8.51 0.07
CA PHE A 59 -3.69 8.02 -0.84
C PHE A 59 -4.17 6.76 -1.58
N VAL A 60 -4.68 5.75 -0.86
CA VAL A 60 -5.15 4.49 -1.46
C VAL A 60 -6.28 4.77 -2.46
N LYS A 61 -7.19 5.68 -2.10
CA LYS A 61 -8.28 6.10 -2.98
C LYS A 61 -7.74 6.72 -4.27
N ARG A 62 -6.91 7.75 -4.18
CA ARG A 62 -6.40 8.45 -5.37
C ARG A 62 -5.51 7.56 -6.25
N TYR A 63 -4.66 6.74 -5.64
CA TYR A 63 -3.62 6.01 -6.36
C TYR A 63 -4.13 4.69 -6.94
N PHE A 64 -4.92 3.93 -6.18
CA PHE A 64 -5.40 2.60 -6.59
C PHE A 64 -6.85 2.65 -7.05
N ILE A 65 -7.78 3.02 -6.16
CA ILE A 65 -9.23 2.90 -6.40
C ILE A 65 -9.66 3.73 -7.61
N ASP A 66 -9.31 5.02 -7.63
CA ASP A 66 -9.73 5.94 -8.69
C ASP A 66 -9.15 5.54 -10.06
N SER A 67 -7.97 4.92 -10.08
CA SER A 67 -7.36 4.43 -11.32
C SER A 67 -7.99 3.15 -11.88
N LEU A 68 -8.77 2.42 -11.06
CA LEU A 68 -9.55 1.25 -11.48
C LEU A 68 -10.95 1.62 -12.00
N GLY A 69 -11.42 2.86 -11.76
CA GLY A 69 -12.73 3.32 -12.18
C GLY A 69 -13.89 2.73 -11.37
N GLU A 70 -15.04 2.56 -12.02
CA GLU A 70 -16.26 2.04 -11.39
C GLU A 70 -16.03 0.63 -10.81
N GLY A 71 -16.41 0.43 -9.54
CA GLY A 71 -16.18 -0.82 -8.81
C GLY A 71 -14.74 -0.99 -8.26
N GLY A 72 -13.89 0.05 -8.36
CA GLY A 72 -12.52 0.01 -7.82
C GLY A 72 -12.48 -0.23 -6.30
N GLU A 73 -13.45 0.29 -5.55
CA GLU A 73 -13.54 0.12 -4.09
C GLU A 73 -13.69 -1.37 -3.70
N ASP A 74 -14.44 -2.15 -4.49
CA ASP A 74 -14.67 -3.58 -4.25
C ASP A 74 -13.44 -4.45 -4.58
N LYS A 75 -12.43 -3.87 -5.23
CA LYS A 75 -11.22 -4.56 -5.66
C LYS A 75 -10.01 -4.28 -4.78
N VAL A 76 -10.09 -3.30 -3.88
CA VAL A 76 -8.93 -2.84 -3.10
C VAL A 76 -9.19 -3.04 -1.61
N LEU A 77 -8.29 -3.75 -0.94
CA LEU A 77 -8.20 -3.83 0.51
C LEU A 77 -6.82 -3.35 0.93
N TRP A 78 -6.71 -2.66 2.05
CA TRP A 78 -5.41 -2.24 2.55
C TRP A 78 -5.34 -2.34 4.08
N PHE A 79 -4.14 -2.50 4.61
CA PHE A 79 -3.89 -2.55 6.05
C PHE A 79 -2.45 -2.17 6.37
N LYS A 80 -2.21 -1.75 7.61
CA LYS A 80 -0.87 -1.58 8.18
C LYS A 80 -0.69 -2.63 9.27
N ASN A 81 0.42 -3.37 9.23
CA ASN A 81 0.76 -4.26 10.34
C ASN A 81 1.13 -3.45 11.58
N TRP A 82 0.73 -3.95 12.75
CA TRP A 82 1.06 -3.31 14.04
C TRP A 82 2.58 -3.27 14.24
N VAL A 83 3.06 -2.18 14.86
CA VAL A 83 4.49 -1.92 15.10
C VAL A 83 5.18 -3.06 15.84
N ALA A 84 4.44 -3.80 16.70
CA ALA A 84 4.95 -4.95 17.46
C ALA A 84 5.42 -6.14 16.59
N LEU A 85 4.98 -6.22 15.33
CA LEU A 85 5.31 -7.32 14.40
C LEU A 85 6.36 -6.93 13.34
N GLN A 86 6.85 -5.68 13.36
CA GLN A 86 7.76 -5.17 12.32
C GLN A 86 9.24 -5.46 12.67
N SER A 87 9.92 -6.24 11.83
CA SER A 87 11.35 -6.55 11.98
C SER A 87 12.30 -5.38 11.63
N VAL A 88 11.84 -4.40 10.84
CA VAL A 88 12.61 -3.21 10.46
C VAL A 88 11.83 -1.96 10.89
N ARG A 89 12.36 -1.22 11.86
CA ARG A 89 11.71 -0.05 12.47
C ARG A 89 11.92 1.27 11.73
N THR A 90 12.74 1.27 10.68
CA THR A 90 13.19 2.50 10.01
C THR A 90 12.42 2.84 8.73
N LEU A 91 11.55 1.94 8.26
CA LEU A 91 10.78 2.12 7.03
C LEU A 91 9.33 1.69 7.26
N GLU A 92 8.44 2.67 7.23
CA GLU A 92 7.00 2.45 7.35
C GLU A 92 6.43 1.92 6.03
N HIS A 93 5.45 1.03 6.12
CA HIS A 93 4.76 0.54 4.94
C HIS A 93 3.31 0.17 5.22
N ILE A 94 2.50 0.24 4.18
CA ILE A 94 1.16 -0.33 4.13
C ILE A 94 1.14 -1.48 3.12
N HIS A 95 0.24 -2.42 3.36
CA HIS A 95 -0.08 -3.48 2.42
C HIS A 95 -1.35 -3.12 1.68
N VAL A 96 -1.36 -3.35 0.37
CA VAL A 96 -2.52 -3.19 -0.49
C VAL A 96 -2.75 -4.51 -1.21
N LEU A 97 -3.93 -5.08 -1.08
CA LEU A 97 -4.38 -6.25 -1.81
C LEU A 97 -5.32 -5.78 -2.91
N VAL A 98 -5.03 -6.16 -4.15
CA VAL A 98 -5.86 -5.81 -5.30
C VAL A 98 -6.34 -7.07 -5.99
N ARG A 99 -7.63 -7.12 -6.34
CA ARG A 99 -8.27 -8.30 -6.94
C ARG A 99 -8.66 -8.03 -8.40
N ASP A 100 -8.41 -9.02 -9.27
CA ASP A 100 -8.77 -8.98 -10.69
C ASP A 100 -8.25 -7.71 -11.39
N VAL A 101 -6.98 -7.39 -11.14
CA VAL A 101 -6.24 -6.31 -11.80
C VAL A 101 -5.27 -6.89 -12.82
N ASP A 102 -5.25 -6.31 -14.02
CA ASP A 102 -4.38 -6.74 -15.11
C ASP A 102 -2.91 -6.32 -14.91
N ASP A 103 -2.01 -6.98 -15.62
CA ASP A 103 -0.57 -6.76 -15.47
C ASP A 103 -0.13 -5.36 -15.93
N ASP A 104 -0.85 -4.72 -16.85
CA ASP A 104 -0.49 -3.38 -17.36
C ASP A 104 -0.78 -2.30 -16.30
N MET A 105 -1.86 -2.45 -15.53
CA MET A 105 -2.14 -1.58 -14.38
C MET A 105 -1.16 -1.83 -13.23
N LEU A 106 -0.83 -3.09 -12.95
CA LEU A 106 0.15 -3.45 -11.92
C LEU A 106 1.54 -2.89 -12.25
N GLU A 107 1.95 -2.97 -13.52
CA GLU A 107 3.20 -2.38 -14.01
C GLU A 107 3.18 -0.86 -13.95
N ARG A 108 2.04 -0.22 -14.26
CA ARG A 108 1.89 1.24 -14.14
C ARG A 108 2.11 1.74 -12.71
N TRP A 109 1.57 1.04 -11.71
CA TRP A 109 1.71 1.42 -10.31
C TRP A 109 3.11 1.13 -9.75
N SER A 110 3.65 -0.05 -10.03
CA SER A 110 4.89 -0.51 -9.38
C SER A 110 6.17 -0.18 -10.18
N GLY A 111 6.03 0.01 -11.50
CA GLY A 111 7.12 0.04 -12.46
C GLY A 111 7.68 -1.34 -12.80
N GLU A 112 7.05 -2.42 -12.33
CA GLU A 112 7.49 -3.80 -12.56
C GLU A 112 6.33 -4.66 -13.07
N ARG A 113 6.56 -5.40 -14.15
CA ARG A 113 5.55 -6.33 -14.66
C ARG A 113 5.52 -7.61 -13.80
N PRO A 114 4.36 -8.04 -13.28
CA PRO A 114 4.25 -9.29 -12.53
C PRO A 114 4.76 -10.49 -13.33
N ARG A 115 5.57 -11.34 -12.68
CA ARG A 115 6.02 -12.60 -13.27
C ARG A 115 5.00 -13.69 -12.97
N ARG A 116 4.05 -13.91 -13.89
CA ARG A 116 3.14 -15.06 -13.83
C ARG A 116 3.78 -16.23 -14.57
N ASN A 117 4.04 -17.34 -13.88
CA ASN A 117 4.37 -18.59 -14.56
C ASN A 117 3.07 -19.13 -15.18
N PHE A 118 3.06 -19.27 -16.50
CA PHE A 118 1.98 -19.94 -17.25
C PHE A 118 2.08 -21.46 -17.11
#